data_AF-A0AAW3WGS3-F1
#
_entry.id   AF-A0AAW3WGS3-F1
#
_cell.length_a   1.000
_cell.length_b   1.000
_cell.length_c   1.000
_cell.angle_alpha   90.00
_cell.angle_beta   90.00
_cell.angle_gamma   90.00
#
_symmetry.space_group_name_H-M   'P 1'
#
loop_
_entity.id
_entity.type
_entity.pdbx_description
1 polymer ?
#
loop_
_entity_poly.entity_id
_entity_poly.type
_entity_poly.pdbx_seq_one_letter_code
_entity_poly.pdbx_strand_id
1 'polypeptide(L)' 'MDYKKLIKVALDYRNRAYSPYSDFKVGAAVLFESGEIYGG' A
#
# COMPACT_ATOMS: atom_id res chain seq x y z
N MET A 1 -8.14 1.16 -14.89
CA MET A 1 -7.54 1.38 -13.56
C MET A 1 -6.20 2.08 -13.75
N ASP A 2 -5.97 3.24 -13.15
CA ASP A 2 -4.64 3.87 -13.21
C ASP A 2 -3.71 3.15 -12.21
N TYR A 3 -2.84 2.28 -12.72
CA TYR A 3 -1.86 1.57 -11.91
C TYR A 3 -1.00 2.53 -11.07
N LYS A 4 -0.80 3.77 -11.51
CA LYS A 4 -0.07 4.78 -10.73
C LYS A 4 -0.79 5.10 -9.42
N LYS A 5 -2.13 5.13 -9.42
CA LYS A 5 -2.93 5.36 -8.20
C LYS A 5 -2.75 4.21 -7.22
N LEU A 6 -2.76 2.95 -7.70
CA LEU A 6 -2.56 1.77 -6.84
C LEU A 6 -1.17 1.77 -6.20
N ILE A 7 -0.14 2.03 -7.01
CA ILE A 7 1.25 2.10 -6.54
C ILE A 7 1.41 3.23 -5.52
N LYS A 8 0.77 4.39 -5.74
CA LYS A 8 0.85 5.52 -4.81
C LYS A 8 0.27 5.17 -3.43
N VAL A 9 -0.86 4.45 -3.39
CA VAL A 9 -1.44 3.99 -2.12
C VAL A 9 -0.52 2.99 -1.42
N ALA A 10 0.07 2.03 -2.15
CA ALA A 10 1.01 1.07 -1.57
C ALA A 10 2.27 1.76 -0.99
N LEU A 11 2.79 2.79 -1.67
CA LEU A 11 3.92 3.60 -1.18
C LEU A 11 3.56 4.40 0.08
N ASP A 12 2.35 4.95 0.15
CA ASP A 12 1.86 5.67 1.33
C ASP A 12 1.78 4.75 2.55
N TYR A 13 1.26 3.53 2.37
CA TYR A 13 1.18 2.54 3.44
C TYR A 13 2.53 1.97 3.84
N ARG A 14 3.46 1.80 2.89
CA ARG A 14 4.85 1.44 3.20
C ARG A 14 5.48 2.40 4.21
N ASN A 15 5.20 3.69 4.13
CA ASN A 15 5.75 4.68 5.07
C ASN A 15 5.19 4.51 6.49
N ARG A 16 3.97 3.97 6.62
CA ARG A 16 3.27 3.69 7.88
C ARG A 16 3.68 2.36 8.51
N ALA A 17 4.38 1.49 7.77
CA ALA A 17 4.78 0.18 8.25
C ALA A 17 5.64 0.29 9.53
N TYR A 18 5.20 -0.44 10.56
CA TYR A 18 5.91 -0.58 11.83
C TYR A 18 6.78 -1.83 11.78
N SER A 19 8.08 -1.64 11.59
CA SER A 19 9.04 -2.74 11.42
C SER A 19 10.32 -2.51 12.22
N PRO A 20 10.23 -2.42 13.57
CA PRO A 20 11.35 -2.00 14.43
C PRO A 20 12.49 -3.01 14.52
N TYR A 21 12.27 -4.26 14.07
CA TYR A 21 13.27 -5.33 14.16
C TYR A 21 14.00 -5.57 12.85
N SER A 22 13.30 -5.46 11.71
CA SER A 22 13.87 -5.73 10.39
C SER A 22 14.30 -4.46 9.65
N ASP A 23 13.82 -3.29 10.06
CA ASP A 23 13.94 -2.00 9.37
C ASP A 23 13.46 -2.02 7.89
N PHE A 24 12.82 -3.10 7.47
CA PHE A 24 12.37 -3.31 6.10
C PHE A 24 10.87 -3.03 5.99
N LYS A 25 10.54 -1.81 5.59
CA LYS A 25 9.16 -1.35 5.43
C LYS A 25 8.54 -1.84 4.12
N VAL A 26 7.41 -2.53 4.22
CA VAL A 26 6.62 -3.04 3.08
C VAL A 26 5.27 -2.35 3.07
N GLY A 27 4.71 -2.14 1.89
CA GLY A 27 3.35 -1.65 1.71
C GLY A 27 2.69 -2.30 0.51
N ALA A 28 1.38 -2.52 0.59
CA ALA A 28 0.55 -3.13 -0.41
C ALA A 28 -0.72 -2.30 -0.64
N ALA A 29 -1.33 -2.45 -1.82
CA ALA A 29 -2.63 -1.90 -2.11
C ALA A 29 -3.44 -2.91 -2.93
N VAL A 30 -4.69 -3.12 -2.54
CA VAL A 30 -5.63 -4.06 -3.16
C VAL A 30 -6.82 -3.29 -3.69
N LEU A 31 -7.17 -3.55 -4.95
CA LEU A 31 -8.39 -3.05 -5.58
C LEU A 31 -9.50 -4.09 -5.44
N PHE A 32 -10.66 -3.65 -4.98
CA PHE A 32 -11.88 -4.46 -4.91
C PHE A 32 -12.77 -4.23 -6.14
N GLU A 33 -13.68 -5.16 -6.40
CA GLU A 33 -14.67 -5.03 -7.48
C GLU A 33 -15.58 -3.81 -7.32
N SER A 34 -15.77 -3.32 -6.09
CA SER A 34 -16.47 -2.05 -5.79
C SER A 34 -15.75 -0.81 -6.30
N GLY A 35 -14.49 -0.93 -6.74
CA GLY A 35 -13.63 0.19 -7.12
C GLY A 35 -12.87 0.82 -5.94
N GLU A 36 -13.07 0.31 -4.73
CA GLU A 36 -12.37 0.76 -3.52
C GLU A 36 -10.95 0.20 -3.47
N ILE A 37 -10.02 1.00 -2.93
CA ILE A 37 -8.62 0.61 -2.77
C ILE A 37 -8.32 0.58 -1.27
N TYR A 38 -7.86 -0.56 -0.79
CA TYR A 38 -7.39 -0.74 0.59
C TYR A 38 -5.88 -0.88 0.59
N GLY A 39 -5.21 -0.18 1.51
CA GLY A 39 -3.77 -0.27 1.70
C GLY A 39 -3.41 -1.03 2.98
N GLY A 40 -2.22 -1.61 3.00
CA GLY A 40 -1.63 -2.33 4.13
C GLY A 40 -0.13 -2.10 4.21
#